data_AF-A0A517RKZ4-F1
#
_entry.id   AF-A0A517RKZ4-F1
#
_cell.length_a   1.000
_cell.length_b   1.000
_cell.length_c   1.000
_cell.angle_alpha   90.00
_cell.angle_beta   90.00
_cell.angle_gamma   90.00
#
_symmetry.space_group_name_H-M   'P 1'
#
loop_
_entity.id
_entity.type
_entity.pdbx_description
1 polymer ?
#
loop_
_entity_poly.entity_id
_entity_poly.type
_entity_poly.pdbx_seq_one_letter_code
_entity_poly.pdbx_strand_id
1 'polypeptide(L)'
;MKELTNPQKNTQVGASHIQKILYVALSESKNLASEPDDSLKRLLEKFTFSKESYTQAASAIYREIYYRCTKDLEITPKESTLLEHVVRLLDLDDELIVKLDYEIGLMIYKRVFREAVSDGELTEDEQKLLEKTSRFFDLKKRDINKAISKQALSYYSFLLANSLNDDLLTQDEMTKLAIVANRFGLTQKDLKKLSVPNKKEVLATALGAIKARGEICEGDEEHIRALTKFLNAQDLLKACLMDLELYSRIFEIRKGNLPTLESNGLILQPGEKLHYALSITYQHRVGNKLKKLDGTLYVGSIRLRFIGLHKSHEVKYKNIFDIKFQYQRTPKLSLSVSSGKGGGDYRLQGKVDPGVLFELQEAVMFLIRKSRGLEKKSSQDTRYIPDEIRSEVWYRDGGRCVICNADDYLEFDHIIPLSKGGSTSTENLQILCRKCNSEKSDFI
;
A
#
# COMPACT_ATOMS: atom_id res chain seq x y z
N MET A 1 -78.46 -43.97 -28.63
CA MET A 1 -78.18 -42.62 -28.09
C MET A 1 -77.18 -42.82 -26.96
N LYS A 2 -75.86 -42.89 -27.21
CA LYS A 2 -74.92 -41.75 -27.27
C LYS A 2 -75.27 -40.61 -26.32
N GLU A 3 -74.84 -40.72 -25.07
CA GLU A 3 -74.37 -39.57 -24.31
C GLU A 3 -72.88 -39.76 -24.05
N LEU A 4 -72.10 -38.91 -24.73
CA LEU A 4 -70.73 -38.61 -24.37
C LEU A 4 -70.75 -37.78 -23.08
N THR A 5 -69.88 -38.11 -22.13
CA THR A 5 -69.09 -37.13 -21.38
C THR A 5 -68.16 -37.87 -20.43
N ASN A 6 -66.88 -37.92 -20.79
CA ASN A 6 -65.83 -38.16 -19.81
C ASN A 6 -64.78 -37.05 -20.00
N PRO A 7 -64.82 -35.95 -19.22
CA PRO A 7 -63.75 -34.98 -19.23
C PRO A 7 -62.59 -35.57 -18.44
N GLN A 8 -61.50 -35.91 -19.14
CA GLN A 8 -60.25 -36.32 -18.50
C GLN A 8 -59.81 -35.23 -17.51
N LYS A 9 -59.55 -35.62 -16.27
CA LYS A 9 -59.05 -34.73 -15.21
C LYS A 9 -57.69 -34.17 -15.61
N ASN A 10 -57.63 -32.89 -15.99
CA ASN A 10 -56.37 -32.19 -16.21
C ASN A 10 -55.61 -32.08 -14.89
N THR A 11 -54.39 -32.62 -14.85
CA THR A 11 -53.53 -32.58 -13.67
C THR A 11 -52.80 -31.23 -13.64
N GLN A 12 -52.91 -30.49 -12.53
CA GLN A 12 -52.22 -29.21 -12.36
C GLN A 12 -50.73 -29.46 -12.10
N VAL A 13 -49.86 -28.83 -12.88
CA VAL A 13 -48.39 -29.04 -12.81
C VAL A 13 -47.64 -27.72 -12.74
N GLY A 14 -46.55 -27.70 -11.96
CA GLY A 14 -45.65 -26.55 -11.84
C GLY A 14 -44.48 -26.59 -12.83
N ALA A 15 -43.69 -25.51 -12.87
CA ALA A 15 -42.58 -25.30 -13.81
C ALA A 15 -41.59 -26.48 -13.90
N SER A 16 -41.20 -27.08 -12.78
CA SER A 16 -40.24 -28.21 -12.78
C SER A 16 -40.77 -29.46 -13.51
N HIS A 17 -42.08 -29.73 -13.42
CA HIS A 17 -42.69 -30.84 -14.14
C HIS A 17 -42.74 -30.56 -15.65
N ILE A 18 -43.14 -29.34 -16.03
CA ILE A 18 -43.17 -28.87 -17.42
C ILE A 18 -41.77 -28.96 -18.03
N GLN A 19 -40.74 -28.50 -17.30
CA GLN A 19 -39.35 -28.55 -17.73
C GLN A 19 -38.90 -29.97 -18.05
N LYS A 20 -39.23 -30.96 -17.21
CA LYS A 20 -38.88 -32.37 -17.47
C LYS A 20 -39.56 -32.90 -18.73
N ILE A 21 -40.84 -32.61 -18.92
CA ILE A 21 -41.60 -33.04 -20.11
C ILE A 21 -40.96 -32.47 -21.38
N LEU A 22 -40.73 -31.16 -21.40
CA LEU A 22 -40.14 -30.47 -22.54
C LEU A 22 -38.70 -30.94 -22.83
N TYR A 23 -37.89 -31.18 -21.78
CA TYR A 23 -36.53 -31.67 -21.94
C TYR A 23 -36.49 -33.07 -22.56
N VAL A 24 -37.35 -33.98 -22.12
CA VAL A 24 -37.46 -35.33 -22.71
C VAL A 24 -37.87 -35.22 -24.19
N ALA A 25 -38.88 -34.43 -24.50
CA ALA A 25 -39.34 -34.24 -25.88
C ALA A 25 -38.25 -33.69 -26.81
N LEU A 26 -37.48 -32.70 -26.34
CA LEU A 26 -36.38 -32.11 -27.11
C LEU A 26 -35.18 -33.05 -27.27
N SER A 27 -34.94 -33.95 -26.31
CA SER A 27 -33.83 -34.91 -26.36
C SER A 27 -34.15 -36.17 -27.17
N GLU A 28 -35.43 -36.57 -27.25
CA GLU A 28 -35.87 -37.71 -28.06
C GLU A 28 -36.10 -37.35 -29.54
N SER A 29 -36.25 -36.06 -29.88
CA SER A 29 -36.45 -35.63 -31.26
C SER A 29 -35.18 -35.87 -32.10
N LYS A 30 -35.29 -36.78 -33.08
CA LYS A 30 -34.19 -37.11 -34.01
C LYS A 30 -33.86 -35.96 -34.97
N ASN A 31 -34.79 -35.04 -35.20
CA ASN A 31 -34.59 -33.89 -36.07
C ASN A 31 -35.50 -32.71 -35.67
N LEU A 32 -34.98 -31.83 -34.81
CA LEU A 32 -35.69 -30.63 -34.35
C LEU A 32 -36.10 -29.68 -35.50
N ALA A 33 -35.43 -29.74 -36.65
CA ALA A 33 -35.75 -28.89 -37.80
C ALA A 33 -37.06 -29.28 -38.49
N SER A 34 -37.45 -30.55 -38.39
CA SER A 34 -38.68 -31.07 -38.99
C SER A 34 -39.88 -31.09 -38.04
N GLU A 35 -39.69 -30.70 -36.77
CA GLU A 35 -40.77 -30.67 -35.78
C GLU A 35 -41.75 -29.52 -36.06
N PRO A 36 -43.07 -29.78 -36.08
CA PRO A 36 -44.09 -28.74 -36.06
C PRO A 36 -43.98 -27.80 -34.86
N ASP A 37 -44.32 -26.52 -35.03
CA ASP A 37 -44.29 -25.52 -33.95
C ASP A 37 -45.17 -25.92 -32.74
N ASP A 38 -46.22 -26.68 -33.01
CA ASP A 38 -47.23 -27.07 -32.01
C ASP A 38 -46.92 -28.40 -31.31
N SER A 39 -45.83 -29.09 -31.69
CA SER A 39 -45.46 -30.42 -31.15
C SER A 39 -45.33 -30.41 -29.62
N LEU A 40 -44.66 -29.40 -29.06
CA LEU A 40 -44.48 -29.29 -27.61
C LEU A 40 -45.77 -28.86 -26.90
N LYS A 41 -46.61 -28.04 -27.54
CA LYS A 41 -47.92 -27.62 -27.01
C LYS A 41 -48.87 -28.80 -26.89
N ARG A 42 -48.91 -29.70 -27.89
CA ARG A 42 -49.72 -30.93 -27.87
C ARG A 42 -49.38 -31.88 -26.72
N LEU A 43 -48.09 -32.01 -26.38
CA LEU A 43 -47.66 -32.81 -25.23
C LEU A 43 -48.18 -32.27 -23.90
N LEU A 44 -48.43 -30.96 -23.84
CA LEU A 44 -48.86 -30.24 -22.66
C LEU A 44 -50.40 -30.10 -22.56
N GLU A 45 -51.18 -30.43 -23.59
CA GLU A 45 -52.66 -30.32 -23.61
C GLU A 45 -53.36 -31.06 -22.47
N LYS A 46 -52.75 -32.14 -21.96
CA LYS A 46 -53.29 -32.97 -20.86
C LYS A 46 -53.10 -32.36 -19.47
N PHE A 47 -52.44 -31.21 -19.38
CA PHE A 47 -52.03 -30.59 -18.13
C PHE A 47 -52.57 -29.16 -18.02
N THR A 48 -52.83 -28.72 -16.79
CA THR A 48 -53.17 -27.32 -16.48
C THR A 48 -52.00 -26.63 -15.80
N PHE A 49 -51.57 -25.48 -16.34
CA PHE A 49 -50.45 -24.71 -15.83
C PHE A 49 -50.62 -23.21 -16.12
N SER A 50 -49.92 -22.36 -15.37
CA SER A 50 -49.90 -20.92 -15.62
C SER A 50 -48.90 -20.57 -16.74
N LYS A 51 -49.15 -19.46 -17.45
CA LYS A 51 -48.20 -18.90 -18.43
C LYS A 51 -46.82 -18.69 -17.80
N GLU A 52 -46.77 -18.18 -16.58
CA GLU A 52 -45.53 -17.96 -15.82
C GLU A 52 -44.75 -19.25 -15.55
N SER A 53 -45.44 -20.35 -15.20
CA SER A 53 -44.81 -21.65 -14.97
C SER A 53 -44.20 -22.23 -16.25
N TYR A 54 -44.87 -22.05 -17.39
CA TYR A 54 -44.35 -22.44 -18.69
C TYR A 54 -43.13 -21.60 -19.08
N THR A 55 -43.22 -20.26 -18.97
CA THR A 55 -42.11 -19.37 -19.28
C THR A 55 -40.87 -19.67 -18.43
N GLN A 56 -41.03 -19.98 -17.13
CA GLN A 56 -39.92 -20.42 -16.28
C GLN A 56 -39.28 -21.72 -16.77
N ALA A 57 -40.09 -22.72 -17.13
CA ALA A 57 -39.62 -24.01 -17.62
C ALA A 57 -38.88 -23.87 -18.96
N ALA A 58 -39.48 -23.16 -19.92
CA ALA A 58 -38.90 -22.89 -21.22
C ALA A 58 -37.59 -22.10 -21.10
N SER A 59 -37.57 -21.04 -20.27
CA SER A 59 -36.36 -20.27 -19.98
C SER A 59 -35.24 -21.14 -19.40
N ALA A 60 -35.55 -22.09 -18.52
CA ALA A 60 -34.54 -22.98 -17.93
C ALA A 60 -33.92 -23.91 -18.96
N ILE A 61 -34.70 -24.41 -19.92
CA ILE A 61 -34.21 -25.27 -21.01
C ILE A 61 -33.36 -24.45 -21.98
N TYR A 62 -33.87 -23.29 -22.40
CA TYR A 62 -33.12 -22.39 -23.27
C TYR A 62 -31.78 -22.03 -22.64
N ARG A 63 -31.76 -21.72 -21.33
CA ARG A 63 -30.50 -21.37 -20.65
C ARG A 63 -29.45 -22.47 -20.72
N GLU A 64 -29.85 -23.72 -20.50
CA GLU A 64 -28.94 -24.87 -20.54
C GLU A 64 -28.37 -25.08 -21.95
N ILE A 65 -29.21 -24.99 -22.98
CA ILE A 65 -28.80 -25.19 -24.38
C ILE A 65 -27.90 -24.04 -24.83
N TYR A 66 -28.32 -22.79 -24.60
CA TYR A 66 -27.56 -21.61 -24.97
C TYR A 66 -26.19 -21.57 -24.29
N TYR A 67 -26.12 -21.89 -22.99
CA TYR A 67 -24.84 -22.01 -22.29
C TYR A 67 -23.91 -23.03 -22.95
N ARG A 68 -24.42 -24.21 -23.34
CA ARG A 68 -23.59 -25.24 -23.99
C ARG A 68 -23.03 -24.80 -25.34
N CYS A 69 -23.82 -24.05 -26.11
CA CYS A 69 -23.46 -23.56 -27.45
C CYS A 69 -22.56 -22.31 -27.42
N THR A 70 -22.39 -21.66 -26.27
CA THR A 70 -21.65 -20.38 -26.18
C THR A 70 -20.49 -20.41 -25.18
N LYS A 71 -20.28 -21.53 -24.48
CA LYS A 71 -19.24 -21.68 -23.44
C LYS A 71 -17.80 -21.52 -23.95
N ASP A 72 -17.58 -21.75 -25.24
CA ASP A 72 -16.31 -21.64 -25.96
C ASP A 72 -16.17 -20.31 -26.72
N LEU A 73 -17.17 -19.42 -26.58
CA LEU A 73 -17.23 -18.09 -27.19
C LEU A 73 -17.24 -18.10 -28.72
N GLU A 74 -17.74 -19.19 -29.31
CA GLU A 74 -17.90 -19.36 -30.76
C GLU A 74 -19.19 -20.13 -31.02
N ILE A 75 -20.03 -19.64 -31.95
CA ILE A 75 -21.26 -20.34 -32.35
C ILE A 75 -21.03 -20.93 -33.73
N THR A 76 -21.04 -22.25 -33.82
CA THR A 76 -20.96 -22.95 -35.11
C THR A 76 -22.29 -22.81 -35.87
N PRO A 77 -22.30 -22.98 -37.21
CA PRO A 77 -23.55 -22.95 -37.98
C PRO A 77 -24.60 -23.96 -37.48
N LYS A 78 -24.14 -25.13 -37.00
CA LYS A 78 -25.03 -26.15 -36.43
C LYS A 78 -25.67 -25.68 -35.12
N GLU A 79 -24.93 -24.97 -34.28
CA GLU A 79 -25.45 -24.42 -33.03
C GLU A 79 -26.40 -23.25 -33.26
N SER A 80 -26.12 -22.38 -34.22
CA SER A 80 -27.05 -21.32 -34.64
C SER A 80 -28.40 -21.91 -35.06
N THR A 81 -28.36 -22.90 -35.95
CA THR A 81 -29.57 -23.59 -36.40
C THR A 81 -30.28 -24.33 -35.25
N LEU A 82 -29.55 -24.90 -34.30
CA LEU A 82 -30.15 -25.52 -33.11
C LEU A 82 -30.88 -24.49 -32.25
N LEU A 83 -30.25 -23.34 -31.97
CA LEU A 83 -30.82 -22.27 -31.15
C LEU A 83 -32.08 -21.69 -31.79
N GLU A 84 -32.07 -21.43 -33.10
CA GLU A 84 -33.24 -20.99 -33.86
C GLU A 84 -34.43 -21.95 -33.71
N HIS A 85 -34.18 -23.26 -33.85
CA HIS A 85 -35.23 -24.25 -33.69
C HIS A 85 -35.74 -24.35 -32.25
N VAL A 86 -34.85 -24.27 -31.26
CA VAL A 86 -35.23 -24.31 -29.84
C VAL A 86 -36.08 -23.11 -29.47
N VAL A 87 -35.70 -21.90 -29.91
CA VAL A 87 -36.48 -20.67 -29.70
C VAL A 87 -37.87 -20.81 -30.30
N ARG A 88 -37.96 -21.25 -31.57
CA ARG A 88 -39.22 -21.47 -32.27
C ARG A 88 -40.13 -22.45 -31.52
N LEU A 89 -39.59 -23.60 -31.10
CA LEU A 89 -40.35 -24.65 -30.43
C LEU A 89 -40.80 -24.27 -29.02
N LEU A 90 -39.97 -23.53 -28.29
CA LEU A 90 -40.29 -23.08 -26.94
C LEU A 90 -41.24 -21.88 -26.90
N ASP A 91 -41.47 -21.21 -28.03
CA ASP A 91 -42.36 -20.05 -28.16
C ASP A 91 -41.96 -18.92 -27.17
N LEU A 92 -40.66 -18.61 -27.16
CA LEU A 92 -40.07 -17.56 -26.33
C LEU A 92 -40.11 -16.21 -27.06
N ASP A 93 -40.39 -15.14 -26.32
CA ASP A 93 -40.36 -13.78 -26.85
C ASP A 93 -38.92 -13.24 -26.98
N ASP A 94 -38.70 -12.39 -28.00
CA ASP A 94 -37.38 -11.81 -28.31
C ASP A 94 -36.80 -11.01 -27.14
N GLU A 95 -37.64 -10.29 -26.39
CA GLU A 95 -37.21 -9.47 -25.25
C GLU A 95 -36.66 -10.34 -24.12
N LEU A 96 -37.34 -11.45 -23.82
CA LEU A 96 -36.89 -12.46 -22.87
C LEU A 96 -35.60 -13.14 -23.34
N ILE A 97 -35.46 -13.47 -24.62
CA ILE A 97 -34.25 -14.09 -25.16
C ILE A 97 -33.03 -13.19 -24.95
N VAL A 98 -33.12 -11.92 -25.34
CA VAL A 98 -32.04 -10.93 -25.13
C VAL A 98 -31.64 -10.86 -23.65
N LYS A 99 -32.61 -10.92 -22.75
CA LYS A 99 -32.35 -10.95 -21.31
C LYS A 99 -31.65 -12.24 -20.86
N LEU A 100 -32.10 -13.40 -21.33
CA LEU A 100 -31.53 -14.71 -20.98
C LEU A 100 -30.09 -14.83 -21.49
N ASP A 101 -29.83 -14.41 -22.73
CA ASP A 101 -28.50 -14.38 -23.34
C ASP A 101 -27.54 -13.53 -22.51
N TYR A 102 -27.98 -12.33 -22.12
CA TYR A 102 -27.19 -11.42 -21.29
C TYR A 102 -26.89 -12.01 -19.89
N GLU A 103 -27.89 -12.65 -19.26
CA GLU A 103 -27.71 -13.33 -17.97
C GLU A 103 -26.68 -14.47 -18.06
N ILE A 104 -26.69 -15.24 -19.16
CA ILE A 104 -25.72 -16.31 -19.39
C ILE A 104 -24.34 -15.74 -19.69
N GLY A 105 -24.26 -14.67 -20.47
CA GLY A 105 -23.00 -13.98 -20.72
C GLY A 105 -22.33 -13.54 -19.41
N LEU A 106 -23.09 -12.95 -18.48
CA LEU A 106 -22.59 -12.60 -17.15
C LEU A 106 -22.13 -13.82 -16.35
N MET A 107 -22.83 -14.95 -16.45
CA MET A 107 -22.46 -16.20 -15.78
C MET A 107 -21.15 -16.78 -16.34
N ILE A 108 -21.00 -16.82 -17.66
CA ILE A 108 -19.79 -17.27 -18.35
C ILE A 108 -18.63 -16.34 -18.00
N TYR A 109 -18.81 -15.02 -18.11
CA TYR A 109 -17.79 -14.04 -17.72
C TYR A 109 -17.31 -14.27 -16.29
N LYS A 110 -18.24 -14.48 -15.34
CA LYS A 110 -17.89 -14.75 -13.94
C LYS A 110 -17.10 -16.05 -13.76
N ARG A 111 -17.35 -17.06 -14.59
CA ARG A 111 -16.59 -18.32 -14.59
C ARG A 111 -15.18 -18.09 -15.12
N VAL A 112 -15.05 -17.49 -16.31
CA VAL A 112 -13.78 -17.14 -16.94
C VAL A 112 -12.94 -16.26 -16.01
N PHE A 113 -13.53 -15.25 -15.38
CA PHE A 113 -12.85 -14.40 -14.41
C PHE A 113 -12.31 -15.17 -13.21
N ARG A 114 -13.05 -16.17 -12.72
CA ARG A 114 -12.60 -16.98 -11.59
C ARG A 114 -11.40 -17.85 -11.95
N GLU A 115 -11.40 -18.42 -13.15
CA GLU A 115 -10.29 -19.21 -13.68
C GLU A 115 -9.06 -18.31 -13.87
N ALA A 116 -9.26 -17.14 -14.48
CA ALA A 116 -8.24 -16.15 -14.82
C ALA A 116 -7.52 -15.46 -13.63
N VAL A 117 -8.02 -15.62 -12.41
CA VAL A 117 -7.40 -15.03 -11.21
C VAL A 117 -7.03 -16.10 -10.18
N SER A 118 -7.13 -17.37 -10.56
CA SER A 118 -7.03 -18.50 -9.63
C SER A 118 -5.61 -18.77 -9.17
N ASP A 119 -4.61 -18.48 -10.01
CA ASP A 119 -3.19 -18.57 -9.72
C ASP A 119 -2.64 -17.28 -9.05
N GLY A 120 -3.47 -16.24 -8.96
CA GLY A 120 -3.10 -14.98 -8.34
C GLY A 120 -2.35 -14.02 -9.26
N GLU A 121 -2.18 -14.38 -10.53
CA GLU A 121 -1.71 -13.50 -11.59
C GLU A 121 -2.83 -13.30 -12.61
N LEU A 122 -2.70 -12.28 -13.46
CA LEU A 122 -3.66 -12.04 -14.52
C LEU A 122 -2.90 -11.72 -15.80
N THR A 123 -2.64 -12.76 -16.57
CA THR A 123 -1.82 -12.72 -17.79
C THR A 123 -2.50 -11.91 -18.89
N GLU A 124 -1.72 -11.50 -19.90
CA GLU A 124 -2.28 -10.78 -21.05
C GLU A 124 -3.33 -11.60 -21.81
N ASP A 125 -3.13 -12.92 -21.90
CA ASP A 125 -4.04 -13.80 -22.65
C ASP A 125 -5.36 -14.00 -21.91
N GLU A 126 -5.33 -14.08 -20.58
CA GLU A 126 -6.55 -14.07 -19.75
C GLU A 126 -7.30 -12.74 -19.84
N GLN A 127 -6.57 -11.61 -19.90
CA GLN A 127 -7.18 -10.30 -20.13
C GLN A 127 -7.87 -10.24 -21.50
N LYS A 128 -7.20 -10.72 -22.56
CA LYS A 128 -7.80 -10.82 -23.90
C LYS A 128 -9.03 -11.73 -23.91
N LEU A 129 -9.00 -12.83 -23.16
CA LEU A 129 -10.14 -13.75 -23.04
C LEU A 129 -11.34 -13.09 -22.34
N LEU A 130 -11.12 -12.33 -21.27
CA LEU A 130 -12.16 -11.55 -20.60
C LEU A 130 -12.75 -10.48 -21.53
N GLU A 131 -11.91 -9.79 -22.30
CA GLU A 131 -12.37 -8.82 -23.31
C GLU A 131 -13.16 -9.50 -24.44
N LYS A 132 -12.69 -10.64 -24.95
CA LYS A 132 -13.42 -11.45 -25.95
C LYS A 132 -14.79 -11.83 -25.40
N THR A 133 -14.86 -12.31 -24.17
CA THR A 133 -16.12 -12.69 -23.49
C THR A 133 -17.06 -11.51 -23.35
N SER A 134 -16.55 -10.34 -22.92
CA SER A 134 -17.36 -9.12 -22.79
C SER A 134 -17.94 -8.66 -24.11
N ARG A 135 -17.15 -8.70 -25.20
CA ARG A 135 -17.59 -8.28 -26.54
C ARG A 135 -18.58 -9.27 -27.15
N PHE A 136 -18.35 -10.57 -26.95
CA PHE A 136 -19.19 -11.64 -27.50
C PHE A 136 -20.65 -11.53 -27.03
N PHE A 137 -20.86 -11.20 -25.75
CA PHE A 137 -22.20 -11.06 -25.15
C PHE A 137 -22.67 -9.60 -24.99
N ASP A 138 -21.96 -8.62 -25.57
CA ASP A 138 -22.22 -7.17 -25.43
C ASP A 138 -22.44 -6.73 -23.96
N LEU A 139 -21.61 -7.24 -23.05
CA LEU A 139 -21.78 -7.03 -21.61
C LEU A 139 -21.35 -5.61 -21.21
N LYS A 140 -22.20 -4.96 -20.40
CA LYS A 140 -21.89 -3.64 -19.86
C LYS A 140 -20.97 -3.77 -18.66
N LYS A 141 -19.91 -2.95 -18.63
CA LYS A 141 -18.92 -2.88 -17.54
C LYS A 141 -19.55 -2.78 -16.14
N ARG A 142 -20.65 -2.02 -16.00
CA ARG A 142 -21.39 -1.88 -14.73
C ARG A 142 -21.92 -3.23 -14.22
N ASP A 143 -22.49 -4.05 -15.10
CA ASP A 143 -23.10 -5.32 -14.73
C ASP A 143 -22.04 -6.39 -14.49
N ILE A 144 -20.96 -6.38 -15.30
CA ILE A 144 -19.75 -7.18 -15.07
C ILE A 144 -19.22 -6.93 -13.65
N ASN A 145 -18.93 -5.67 -13.31
CA ASN A 145 -18.36 -5.31 -12.00
C ASN A 145 -19.27 -5.77 -10.85
N LYS A 146 -20.60 -5.65 -11.02
CA LYS A 146 -21.56 -6.16 -10.04
C LYS A 146 -21.47 -7.69 -9.90
N ALA A 147 -21.40 -8.41 -11.02
CA ALA A 147 -21.37 -9.88 -11.06
C ALA A 147 -20.10 -10.48 -10.45
N ILE A 148 -18.94 -9.83 -10.65
CA ILE A 148 -17.63 -10.32 -10.17
C ILE A 148 -17.17 -9.68 -8.85
N SER A 149 -17.88 -8.70 -8.32
CA SER A 149 -17.47 -7.88 -7.15
C SER A 149 -16.84 -8.68 -6.00
N LYS A 150 -17.45 -9.81 -5.61
CA LYS A 150 -16.94 -10.68 -4.53
C LYS A 150 -15.61 -11.35 -4.90
N GLN A 151 -15.50 -11.88 -6.12
CA GLN A 151 -14.28 -12.52 -6.63
C GLN A 151 -13.16 -11.49 -6.80
N ALA A 152 -13.49 -10.33 -7.37
CA ALA A 152 -12.54 -9.23 -7.57
C ALA A 152 -11.99 -8.71 -6.24
N LEU A 153 -12.85 -8.60 -5.21
CA LEU A 153 -12.41 -8.21 -3.86
C LEU A 153 -11.48 -9.27 -3.24
N SER A 154 -11.75 -10.56 -3.49
CA SER A 154 -10.90 -11.66 -3.00
C SER A 154 -9.53 -11.66 -3.69
N TYR A 155 -9.51 -11.49 -5.01
CA TYR A 155 -8.28 -11.32 -5.80
C TYR A 155 -7.47 -10.11 -5.35
N TYR A 156 -8.11 -8.95 -5.18
CA TYR A 156 -7.46 -7.76 -4.65
C TYR A 156 -6.85 -8.01 -3.25
N SER A 157 -7.58 -8.70 -2.38
CA SER A 157 -7.09 -9.05 -1.04
C SER A 157 -5.84 -9.94 -1.09
N PHE A 158 -5.77 -10.86 -2.05
CA PHE A 158 -4.61 -11.71 -2.27
C PHE A 158 -3.39 -10.89 -2.73
N LEU A 159 -3.57 -10.04 -3.74
CA LEU A 159 -2.50 -9.15 -4.22
C LEU A 159 -1.99 -8.21 -3.12
N LEU A 160 -2.91 -7.67 -2.31
CA LEU A 160 -2.57 -6.84 -1.18
C LEU A 160 -1.73 -7.61 -0.16
N ALA A 161 -2.12 -8.83 0.20
CA ALA A 161 -1.36 -9.65 1.14
C ALA A 161 0.05 -9.95 0.61
N ASN A 162 0.18 -10.28 -0.68
CA ASN A 162 1.49 -10.51 -1.29
C ASN A 162 2.38 -9.27 -1.29
N SER A 163 1.79 -8.09 -1.54
CA SER A 163 2.49 -6.79 -1.50
C SER A 163 2.81 -6.33 -0.07
N LEU A 164 2.36 -7.06 0.95
CA LEU A 164 2.64 -6.78 2.36
C LEU A 164 3.52 -7.85 3.01
N ASN A 165 4.03 -8.82 2.24
CA ASN A 165 4.83 -9.92 2.77
C ASN A 165 6.18 -9.45 3.38
N ASP A 166 6.70 -8.32 2.93
CA ASP A 166 7.93 -7.69 3.42
C ASP A 166 7.67 -6.53 4.39
N ASP A 167 6.42 -6.35 4.82
CA ASP A 167 5.95 -5.21 5.62
C ASP A 167 6.24 -3.84 4.97
N LEU A 168 6.55 -3.78 3.67
CA LEU A 168 6.93 -2.57 2.96
C LEU A 168 6.05 -2.38 1.72
N LEU A 169 5.06 -1.50 1.82
CA LEU A 169 4.21 -1.19 0.68
C LEU A 169 4.73 0.03 -0.09
N THR A 170 5.35 -0.22 -1.24
CA THR A 170 5.94 0.82 -2.09
C THR A 170 4.89 1.63 -2.86
N GLN A 171 5.30 2.79 -3.39
CA GLN A 171 4.44 3.62 -4.23
C GLN A 171 4.01 2.90 -5.51
N ASP A 172 4.90 2.09 -6.10
CA ASP A 172 4.63 1.33 -7.31
C ASP A 172 3.61 0.21 -7.05
N GLU A 173 3.73 -0.50 -5.93
CA GLU A 173 2.76 -1.53 -5.53
C GLU A 173 1.39 -0.93 -5.22
N MET A 174 1.34 0.20 -4.50
CA MET A 174 0.09 0.94 -4.29
C MET A 174 -0.54 1.35 -5.62
N THR A 175 0.27 1.75 -6.60
CA THR A 175 -0.21 2.12 -7.94
C THR A 175 -0.76 0.91 -8.71
N LYS A 176 -0.05 -0.23 -8.68
CA LYS A 176 -0.51 -1.50 -9.27
C LYS A 176 -1.85 -1.94 -8.67
N LEU A 177 -1.97 -1.90 -7.34
CA LEU A 177 -3.22 -2.23 -6.64
C LEU A 177 -4.35 -1.26 -7.01
N ALA A 178 -4.06 0.05 -7.13
CA ALA A 178 -5.05 1.04 -7.55
C ALA A 178 -5.57 0.79 -8.98
N ILE A 179 -4.68 0.38 -9.90
CA ILE A 179 -5.06 0.01 -11.27
C ILE A 179 -6.01 -1.19 -11.25
N VAL A 180 -5.69 -2.22 -10.47
CA VAL A 180 -6.54 -3.42 -10.30
C VAL A 180 -7.92 -3.05 -9.73
N ALA A 181 -7.96 -2.23 -8.68
CA ALA A 181 -9.21 -1.77 -8.09
C ALA A 181 -10.08 -1.02 -9.11
N ASN A 182 -9.49 -0.10 -9.89
CA ASN A 182 -10.20 0.66 -10.91
C ASN A 182 -10.70 -0.22 -12.06
N ARG A 183 -9.87 -1.19 -12.51
CA ARG A 183 -10.20 -2.12 -13.59
C ARG A 183 -11.48 -2.90 -13.27
N PHE A 184 -11.59 -3.44 -12.06
CA PHE A 184 -12.73 -4.24 -11.62
C PHE A 184 -13.83 -3.44 -10.91
N GLY A 185 -13.74 -2.11 -10.89
CA GLY A 185 -14.74 -1.22 -10.30
C GLY A 185 -14.92 -1.39 -8.80
N LEU A 186 -13.86 -1.78 -8.08
CA LEU A 186 -13.88 -1.85 -6.63
C LEU A 186 -13.95 -0.44 -6.05
N THR A 187 -14.97 -0.18 -5.23
CA THR A 187 -15.15 1.14 -4.63
C THR A 187 -14.38 1.24 -3.32
N GLN A 188 -14.13 2.48 -2.86
CA GLN A 188 -13.59 2.73 -1.52
C GLN A 188 -14.42 2.09 -0.40
N LYS A 189 -15.74 1.91 -0.59
CA LYS A 189 -16.60 1.19 0.37
C LYS A 189 -16.29 -0.31 0.41
N ASP A 190 -15.86 -0.88 -0.71
CA ASP A 190 -15.51 -2.30 -0.78
C ASP A 190 -14.13 -2.55 -0.19
N LEU A 191 -13.16 -1.70 -0.53
CA LEU A 191 -11.80 -1.80 0.01
C LEU A 191 -11.75 -1.62 1.53
N LYS A 192 -12.60 -0.75 2.10
CA LYS A 192 -12.73 -0.59 3.56
C LYS A 192 -13.21 -1.84 4.30
N LYS A 193 -13.83 -2.80 3.61
CA LYS A 193 -14.25 -4.08 4.21
C LYS A 193 -13.07 -5.03 4.41
N LEU A 194 -11.96 -4.80 3.72
CA LEU A 194 -10.76 -5.61 3.86
C LEU A 194 -10.10 -5.28 5.20
N SER A 195 -9.83 -6.33 5.97
CA SER A 195 -8.95 -6.21 7.12
C SER A 195 -7.52 -6.22 6.60
N VAL A 196 -6.80 -5.13 6.80
CA VAL A 196 -5.36 -5.11 6.54
C VAL A 196 -4.66 -5.51 7.85
N PRO A 197 -4.03 -6.69 7.92
CA PRO A 197 -3.29 -7.08 9.10
C PRO A 197 -2.12 -6.11 9.31
N ASN A 198 -1.66 -5.98 10.56
CA ASN A 198 -0.39 -5.36 10.88
C ASN A 198 -0.18 -3.91 10.38
N LYS A 199 -1.26 -3.12 10.20
CA LYS A 199 -1.18 -1.71 9.74
C LYS A 199 -0.19 -0.84 10.52
N LYS A 200 0.07 -1.16 11.80
CA LYS A 200 1.06 -0.46 12.64
C LYS A 200 2.50 -0.83 12.27
N GLU A 201 2.75 -2.10 11.97
CA GLU A 201 4.06 -2.62 11.62
C GLU A 201 4.46 -2.10 10.24
N VAL A 202 3.57 -2.16 9.25
CA VAL A 202 3.80 -1.60 7.90
C VAL A 202 4.18 -0.11 7.98
N LEU A 203 3.44 0.68 8.77
CA LEU A 203 3.78 2.10 8.98
C LEU A 203 5.11 2.29 9.71
N ALA A 204 5.42 1.45 10.70
CA ALA A 204 6.69 1.51 11.43
C ALA A 204 7.88 1.16 10.53
N THR A 205 7.74 0.16 9.65
CA THR A 205 8.74 -0.24 8.66
C THR A 205 8.97 0.89 7.65
N ALA A 206 7.91 1.49 7.11
CA ALA A 206 8.02 2.63 6.20
C ALA A 206 8.72 3.83 6.86
N LEU A 207 8.33 4.19 8.09
CA LEU A 207 9.00 5.24 8.88
C LEU A 207 10.46 4.88 9.17
N GLY A 208 10.76 3.62 9.46
CA GLY A 208 12.11 3.12 9.67
C GLY A 208 12.99 3.29 8.43
N ALA A 209 12.49 2.91 7.25
CA ALA A 209 13.18 3.07 5.98
C ALA A 209 13.47 4.55 5.66
N ILE A 210 12.48 5.43 5.86
CA ILE A 210 12.65 6.89 5.71
C ILE A 210 13.76 7.40 6.63
N LYS A 211 13.73 7.02 7.91
CA LYS A 211 14.73 7.47 8.91
C LYS A 211 16.11 6.91 8.66
N ALA A 212 16.23 5.71 8.11
CA ALA A 212 17.51 5.08 7.81
C ALA A 212 18.34 5.89 6.80
N ARG A 213 17.67 6.64 5.90
CA ARG A 213 18.35 7.55 4.95
C ARG A 213 19.07 8.71 5.61
N GLY A 214 18.70 9.06 6.85
CA GLY A 214 19.33 10.17 7.58
C GLY A 214 18.86 11.56 7.14
N GLU A 215 17.85 11.64 6.28
CA GLU A 215 17.17 12.86 5.87
C GLU A 215 15.68 12.60 5.58
N ILE A 216 14.86 13.63 5.77
CA ILE A 216 13.43 13.61 5.45
C ILE A 216 13.22 14.49 4.22
N CYS A 217 12.61 13.95 3.18
CA CYS A 217 12.31 14.62 1.92
C CYS A 217 10.85 15.09 1.86
N GLU A 218 10.55 16.07 1.00
CA GLU A 218 9.17 16.59 0.84
C GLU A 218 8.15 15.48 0.48
N GLY A 219 8.57 14.46 -0.29
CA GLY A 219 7.73 13.33 -0.67
C GLY A 219 7.42 12.33 0.45
N ASP A 220 8.12 12.36 1.58
CA ASP A 220 7.97 11.36 2.64
C ASP A 220 6.66 11.51 3.40
N GLU A 221 6.26 12.77 3.67
CA GLU A 221 4.96 13.03 4.27
C GLU A 221 3.81 12.61 3.35
N GLU A 222 3.93 12.88 2.05
CA GLU A 222 2.93 12.50 1.05
C GLU A 222 2.80 10.97 0.96
N HIS A 223 3.93 10.27 0.97
CA HIS A 223 3.97 8.81 0.98
C HIS A 223 3.27 8.24 2.23
N ILE A 224 3.58 8.75 3.43
CA ILE A 224 2.92 8.30 4.68
C ILE A 224 1.42 8.63 4.68
N ARG A 225 0.99 9.77 4.12
CA ARG A 225 -0.43 10.11 3.95
C ARG A 225 -1.13 9.17 2.99
N ALA A 226 -0.49 8.83 1.87
CA ALA A 226 -1.01 7.88 0.90
C ALA A 226 -1.15 6.47 1.52
N LEU A 227 -0.10 6.01 2.21
CA LEU A 227 -0.04 4.71 2.87
C LEU A 227 -1.10 4.58 3.98
N THR A 228 -1.23 5.58 4.86
CA THR A 228 -2.28 5.58 5.91
C THR A 228 -3.70 5.61 5.33
N LYS A 229 -3.92 6.32 4.22
CA LYS A 229 -5.20 6.29 3.51
C LYS A 229 -5.48 4.91 2.92
N PHE A 230 -4.47 4.30 2.31
CA PHE A 230 -4.55 2.98 1.69
C PHE A 230 -4.84 1.88 2.72
N LEU A 231 -4.14 1.90 3.87
CA LEU A 231 -4.30 0.94 4.97
C LEU A 231 -5.55 1.21 5.84
N ASN A 232 -6.37 2.21 5.52
CA ASN A 232 -7.48 2.68 6.36
C ASN A 232 -7.04 2.95 7.82
N ALA A 233 -5.86 3.56 7.97
CA ALA A 233 -5.14 3.80 9.22
C ALA A 233 -5.04 5.30 9.55
N GLN A 234 -6.06 6.07 9.19
CA GLN A 234 -6.11 7.53 9.42
C GLN A 234 -5.96 7.91 10.91
N ASP A 235 -6.34 7.00 11.81
CA ASP A 235 -6.14 7.13 13.26
C ASP A 235 -4.66 7.24 13.67
N LEU A 236 -3.75 6.70 12.86
CA LEU A 236 -2.31 6.68 13.13
C LEU A 236 -1.55 7.82 12.43
N LEU A 237 -2.16 8.52 11.48
CA LEU A 237 -1.49 9.52 10.65
C LEU A 237 -0.84 10.63 11.48
N LYS A 238 -1.56 11.16 12.47
CA LYS A 238 -1.03 12.24 13.33
C LYS A 238 0.25 11.81 14.04
N ALA A 239 0.29 10.58 14.57
CA ALA A 239 1.47 10.07 15.26
C ALA A 239 2.66 9.90 14.29
N CYS A 240 2.41 9.42 13.08
CA CYS A 240 3.46 9.26 12.05
C CYS A 240 4.05 10.60 11.62
N LEU A 241 3.22 11.62 11.41
CA LEU A 241 3.68 12.96 11.02
C LEU A 241 4.50 13.63 12.13
N MET A 242 4.07 13.51 13.39
CA MET A 242 4.84 14.02 14.53
C MET A 242 6.22 13.36 14.64
N ASP A 243 6.30 12.06 14.33
CA ASP A 243 7.54 11.30 14.34
C ASP A 243 8.49 11.71 13.18
N LEU A 244 7.96 11.95 11.97
CA LEU A 244 8.74 12.54 10.87
C LEU A 244 9.27 13.94 11.21
N GLU A 245 8.43 14.79 11.79
CA GLU A 245 8.79 16.15 12.19
C GLU A 245 9.93 16.16 13.24
N LEU A 246 9.86 15.24 14.21
CA LEU A 246 10.91 15.04 15.19
C LEU A 246 12.23 14.62 14.53
N TYR A 247 12.19 13.66 13.61
CA TYR A 247 13.40 13.17 12.94
C TYR A 247 14.00 14.20 11.98
N SER A 248 13.17 15.03 11.34
CA SER A 248 13.63 16.18 10.56
C SER A 248 14.50 17.11 11.41
N ARG A 249 14.03 17.49 12.61
CA ARG A 249 14.84 18.30 13.56
C ARG A 249 16.13 17.59 13.99
N ILE A 250 16.07 16.28 14.25
CA ILE A 250 17.23 15.49 14.65
C ILE A 250 18.30 15.46 13.55
N PHE A 251 17.91 15.31 12.29
CA PHE A 251 18.85 15.31 11.19
C PHE A 251 19.49 16.67 11.00
N GLU A 252 18.75 17.77 11.16
CA GLU A 252 19.34 19.12 11.18
C GLU A 252 20.35 19.30 12.32
N ILE A 253 20.04 18.81 13.53
CA ILE A 253 20.99 18.82 14.64
C ILE A 253 22.26 18.04 14.30
N ARG A 254 22.13 16.86 13.66
CA ARG A 254 23.29 16.05 13.23
C ARG A 254 24.13 16.72 12.15
N LYS A 255 23.50 17.53 11.28
CA LYS A 255 24.17 18.41 10.30
C LYS A 255 24.81 19.64 10.95
N GLY A 256 24.53 19.89 12.23
CA GLY A 256 25.04 21.03 13.02
C GLY A 256 24.16 22.27 13.01
N ASN A 257 22.97 22.17 12.42
CA ASN A 257 21.95 23.20 12.37
C ASN A 257 21.04 23.10 13.60
N LEU A 258 21.58 23.45 14.77
CA LEU A 258 20.79 23.47 16.01
C LEU A 258 19.85 24.69 16.03
N PRO A 259 18.63 24.56 16.59
CA PRO A 259 17.72 25.71 16.73
C PRO A 259 18.40 26.82 17.52
N THR A 260 18.12 28.07 17.19
CA THR A 260 18.68 29.22 17.91
C THR A 260 17.54 30.05 18.51
N LEU A 261 17.61 30.29 19.81
CA LEU A 261 16.62 31.06 20.57
C LEU A 261 17.18 32.45 20.92
N GLU A 262 16.29 33.41 21.06
CA GLU A 262 16.62 34.71 21.64
C GLU A 262 17.00 34.56 23.12
N SER A 263 18.00 35.32 23.56
CA SER A 263 18.56 35.16 24.90
C SER A 263 17.66 35.69 26.01
N ASN A 264 16.69 36.58 25.70
CA ASN A 264 15.69 37.11 26.64
C ASN A 264 16.27 37.50 28.02
N GLY A 265 17.34 38.29 28.01
CA GLY A 265 18.02 38.77 29.23
C GLY A 265 19.14 37.86 29.75
N LEU A 266 19.36 36.69 29.13
CA LEU A 266 20.50 35.82 29.43
C LEU A 266 21.78 36.39 28.79
N ILE A 267 22.79 36.65 29.62
CA ILE A 267 24.10 37.13 29.14
C ILE A 267 24.88 35.97 28.52
N LEU A 268 25.16 36.05 27.22
CA LEU A 268 25.92 35.08 26.43
C LEU A 268 27.35 35.58 26.18
N GLN A 269 28.31 34.66 26.01
CA GLN A 269 29.66 34.99 25.55
C GLN A 269 29.66 35.44 24.08
N PRO A 270 30.68 36.18 23.62
CA PRO A 270 30.84 36.50 22.21
C PRO A 270 30.81 35.23 21.34
N GLY A 271 29.88 35.17 20.38
CA GLY A 271 29.68 34.00 19.51
C GLY A 271 28.95 32.81 20.15
N GLU A 272 28.56 32.88 21.42
CA GLU A 272 27.71 31.87 22.06
C GLU A 272 26.26 32.02 21.56
N LYS A 273 25.68 30.93 21.07
CA LYS A 273 24.27 30.85 20.67
C LYS A 273 23.48 30.13 21.75
N LEU A 274 22.23 30.54 21.99
CA LEU A 274 21.30 29.80 22.85
C LEU A 274 20.47 28.84 22.00
N HIS A 275 20.38 27.57 22.38
CA HIS A 275 19.65 26.54 21.62
C HIS A 275 18.36 26.09 22.31
N TYR A 276 18.39 25.89 23.62
CA TYR A 276 17.21 25.48 24.40
C TYR A 276 17.14 26.20 25.74
N ALA A 277 15.92 26.45 26.22
CA ALA A 277 15.62 26.95 27.56
C ALA A 277 14.48 26.13 28.16
N LEU A 278 14.78 25.37 29.22
CA LEU A 278 13.89 24.33 29.75
C LEU A 278 13.68 24.49 31.25
N SER A 279 12.43 24.50 31.69
CA SER A 279 12.09 24.47 33.13
C SER A 279 12.34 23.07 33.69
N ILE A 280 13.19 22.98 34.71
CA ILE A 280 13.68 21.72 35.25
C ILE A 280 13.80 21.72 36.78
N THR A 281 13.74 20.53 37.36
CA THR A 281 14.19 20.22 38.72
C THR A 281 15.55 19.53 38.66
N TYR A 282 16.59 20.22 39.10
CA TYR A 282 17.93 19.67 39.29
C TYR A 282 18.03 18.92 40.63
N GLN A 283 18.51 17.68 40.58
CA GLN A 283 18.67 16.81 41.74
C GLN A 283 20.12 16.35 41.85
N HIS A 284 20.74 16.57 43.01
CA HIS A 284 22.12 16.15 43.26
C HIS A 284 22.27 15.63 44.70
N ARG A 285 23.20 14.70 44.88
CA ARG A 285 23.54 14.18 46.22
C ARG A 285 24.58 15.09 46.87
N VAL A 286 24.34 15.42 48.13
CA VAL A 286 25.29 16.09 49.02
C VAL A 286 25.41 15.21 50.26
N GLY A 287 26.49 14.43 50.35
CA GLY A 287 26.58 13.31 51.29
C GLY A 287 25.46 12.30 51.03
N ASN A 288 24.75 11.90 52.09
CA ASN A 288 23.60 10.98 51.98
C ASN A 288 22.27 11.66 51.62
N LYS A 289 22.20 13.00 51.54
CA LYS A 289 20.95 13.72 51.28
C LYS A 289 20.83 14.10 49.81
N LEU A 290 19.67 13.79 49.22
CA LEU A 290 19.30 14.24 47.88
C LEU A 290 18.70 15.66 47.97
N LYS A 291 19.35 16.65 47.36
CA LYS A 291 18.83 18.02 47.25
C LYS A 291 18.16 18.21 45.89
N LYS A 292 17.00 18.86 45.89
CA LYS A 292 16.21 19.23 44.69
C LYS A 292 16.15 20.75 44.58
N LEU A 293 16.33 21.26 43.36
CA LEU A 293 16.36 22.69 43.07
C LEU A 293 15.63 22.93 41.75
N ASP A 294 14.61 23.77 41.78
CA ASP A 294 13.88 24.16 40.59
C ASP A 294 14.54 25.37 39.92
N GLY A 295 14.49 25.40 38.60
CA GLY A 295 15.11 26.46 37.81
C GLY A 295 15.04 26.19 36.31
N THR A 296 15.81 26.96 35.55
CA THR A 296 15.87 26.85 34.10
C THR A 296 17.23 26.31 33.66
N LEU A 297 17.22 25.28 32.82
CA LEU A 297 18.40 24.79 32.11
C LEU A 297 18.45 25.46 30.74
N TYR A 298 19.52 26.18 30.49
CA TYR A 298 19.87 26.76 29.20
C TYR A 298 20.95 25.90 28.54
N VAL A 299 20.72 25.55 27.28
CA VAL A 299 21.65 24.81 26.43
C VAL A 299 22.24 25.80 25.44
N GLY A 300 23.46 26.28 25.69
CA GLY A 300 24.18 27.17 24.78
C GLY A 300 25.14 26.42 23.87
N SER A 301 25.71 27.07 22.86
CA SER A 301 26.68 26.44 21.93
C SER A 301 28.02 26.10 22.60
N ILE A 302 28.34 26.69 23.76
CA ILE A 302 29.61 26.51 24.47
C ILE A 302 29.47 25.70 25.76
N ARG A 303 28.32 25.81 26.44
CA ARG A 303 28.10 25.25 27.77
C ARG A 303 26.62 25.08 28.09
N LEU A 304 26.35 24.22 29.06
CA LEU A 304 25.08 24.15 29.77
C LEU A 304 25.09 25.13 30.94
N ARG A 305 23.99 25.83 31.18
CA ARG A 305 23.82 26.72 32.33
C ARG A 305 22.51 26.42 33.04
N PHE A 306 22.58 26.06 34.31
CA PHE A 306 21.41 25.98 35.18
C PHE A 306 21.31 27.24 36.04
N ILE A 307 20.14 27.88 36.02
CA ILE A 307 19.82 29.03 36.87
C ILE A 307 18.64 28.65 37.78
N GLY A 308 18.90 28.52 39.08
CA GLY A 308 17.87 28.32 40.10
C GLY A 308 17.91 29.43 41.14
N LEU A 309 16.82 29.59 41.90
CA LEU A 309 16.65 30.70 42.85
C LEU A 309 17.80 30.87 43.86
N HIS A 310 18.36 29.76 44.32
CA HIS A 310 19.41 29.75 45.36
C HIS A 310 20.75 29.19 44.90
N LYS A 311 20.80 28.59 43.71
CA LYS A 311 22.00 27.93 43.21
C LYS A 311 21.96 27.87 41.69
N SER A 312 23.06 28.31 41.11
CA SER A 312 23.30 28.31 39.67
C SER A 312 24.67 27.70 39.39
N HIS A 313 24.81 27.05 38.25
CA HIS A 313 26.09 26.47 37.82
C HIS A 313 26.17 26.39 36.30
N GLU A 314 27.41 26.31 35.82
CA GLU A 314 27.71 26.15 34.40
C GLU A 314 28.57 24.91 34.19
N VAL A 315 28.30 24.18 33.11
CA VAL A 315 29.04 22.98 32.73
C VAL A 315 29.48 23.12 31.28
N LYS A 316 30.79 23.23 31.06
CA LYS A 316 31.37 23.18 29.70
C LYS A 316 31.26 21.76 29.15
N TYR A 317 30.93 21.62 27.88
CA TYR A 317 30.71 20.30 27.25
C TYR A 317 31.91 19.35 27.37
N LYS A 318 33.13 19.87 27.25
CA LYS A 318 34.37 19.09 27.43
C LYS A 318 34.52 18.43 28.82
N ASN A 319 33.80 18.92 29.84
CA ASN A 319 33.85 18.40 31.20
C ASN A 319 32.77 17.35 31.49
N ILE A 320 31.84 17.10 30.57
CA ILE A 320 30.82 16.05 30.71
C ILE A 320 31.46 14.75 30.21
N PHE A 321 31.55 13.72 31.05
CA PHE A 321 32.14 12.43 30.65
C PHE A 321 31.09 11.37 30.32
N ASP A 322 29.94 11.41 30.98
CA ASP A 322 28.84 10.48 30.79
C ASP A 322 27.51 11.22 30.86
N ILE A 323 26.58 10.80 30.01
CA ILE A 323 25.25 11.38 29.85
C ILE A 323 24.25 10.26 29.63
N LYS A 324 23.23 10.20 30.47
CA LYS A 324 22.19 9.17 30.39
C LYS A 324 20.82 9.82 30.29
N PHE A 325 20.07 9.43 29.28
CA PHE A 325 18.69 9.83 29.11
C PHE A 325 17.78 8.66 29.48
N GLN A 326 16.81 8.95 30.34
CA GLN A 326 15.73 8.03 30.66
C GLN A 326 14.43 8.63 30.16
N TYR A 327 13.72 7.90 29.30
CA TYR A 327 12.50 8.36 28.65
C TYR A 327 11.22 7.86 29.33
N GLN A 328 11.29 6.69 29.98
CA GLN A 328 10.12 6.01 30.55
C GLN A 328 9.94 6.29 32.06
N ARG A 329 8.68 6.37 32.49
CA ARG A 329 8.18 6.56 33.88
C ARG A 329 8.57 7.89 34.55
N THR A 330 9.85 8.24 34.58
CA THR A 330 10.35 9.51 35.16
C THR A 330 11.42 10.09 34.23
N PRO A 331 11.03 10.91 33.25
CA PRO A 331 11.96 11.40 32.24
C PRO A 331 13.05 12.27 32.86
N LYS A 332 14.31 11.93 32.58
CA LYS A 332 15.46 12.66 33.16
C LYS A 332 16.70 12.57 32.29
N LEU A 333 17.50 13.63 32.41
CA LEU A 333 18.86 13.75 31.91
C LEU A 333 19.82 13.65 33.09
N SER A 334 20.58 12.56 33.18
CA SER A 334 21.63 12.40 34.19
C SER A 334 22.98 12.81 33.60
N LEU A 335 23.63 13.81 34.20
CA LEU A 335 24.96 14.28 33.82
C LEU A 335 26.00 13.84 34.83
N SER A 336 27.10 13.26 34.33
CA SER A 336 28.29 13.00 35.11
C SER A 336 29.44 13.87 34.59
N VAL A 337 30.06 14.64 35.49
CA VAL A 337 31.08 15.65 35.14
C VAL A 337 32.43 15.31 35.77
N SER A 338 33.52 15.52 35.04
CA SER A 338 34.88 15.11 35.42
C SER A 338 35.44 15.93 36.58
N SER A 339 35.07 17.20 36.66
CA SER A 339 35.41 18.10 37.75
C SER A 339 34.44 19.28 37.77
N GLY A 340 33.93 19.65 38.95
CA GLY A 340 33.11 20.86 39.13
C GLY A 340 31.65 20.62 39.57
N LYS A 341 30.88 21.71 39.61
CA LYS A 341 29.45 21.70 39.97
C LYS A 341 28.60 21.33 38.74
N GLY A 342 27.46 20.69 38.96
CA GLY A 342 26.48 20.38 37.91
C GLY A 342 26.34 18.91 37.53
N GLY A 343 27.05 17.99 38.20
CA GLY A 343 26.74 16.56 38.13
C GLY A 343 25.45 16.23 38.90
N GLY A 344 24.53 15.50 38.26
CA GLY A 344 23.24 15.15 38.85
C GLY A 344 22.16 14.86 37.83
N ASP A 345 20.93 14.68 38.32
CA ASP A 345 19.74 14.41 37.53
C ASP A 345 18.99 15.71 37.23
N TYR A 346 18.73 15.98 35.96
CA TYR A 346 17.96 17.11 35.45
C TYR A 346 16.61 16.56 34.98
N ARG A 347 15.54 16.89 35.71
CA ARG A 347 14.19 16.41 35.39
C ARG A 347 13.39 17.56 34.81
N LEU A 348 12.79 17.37 33.65
CA LEU A 348 11.90 18.40 33.09
C LEU A 348 10.64 18.53 33.95
N GLN A 349 10.16 19.77 34.10
CA GLN A 349 8.93 20.07 34.83
C GLN A 349 7.71 20.04 33.89
N GLY A 350 6.59 19.55 34.40
CA GLY A 350 5.32 19.52 33.68
C GLY A 350 5.12 18.30 32.77
N LYS A 351 4.07 18.36 31.94
CA LYS A 351 3.85 17.37 30.88
C LYS A 351 4.80 17.70 29.74
N VAL A 352 5.83 16.87 29.58
CA VAL A 352 6.79 17.03 28.49
C VAL A 352 6.53 15.99 27.43
N ASP A 353 6.48 16.44 26.19
CA ASP A 353 6.56 15.60 25.01
C ASP A 353 7.88 14.79 25.03
N PRO A 354 7.84 13.44 25.02
CA PRO A 354 9.03 12.61 24.88
C PRO A 354 9.94 12.99 23.71
N GLY A 355 9.39 13.56 22.62
CA GLY A 355 10.17 14.03 21.47
C GLY A 355 11.18 15.12 21.82
N VAL A 356 10.80 16.07 22.69
CA VAL A 356 11.68 17.17 23.13
C VAL A 356 12.92 16.64 23.87
N LEU A 357 12.76 15.55 24.64
CA LEU A 357 13.88 14.93 25.34
C LEU A 357 14.84 14.23 24.38
N PHE A 358 14.31 13.59 23.34
CA PHE A 358 15.13 12.92 22.34
C PHE A 358 15.89 13.96 21.49
N GLU A 359 15.23 15.05 21.12
CA GLU A 359 15.87 16.19 20.46
C GLU A 359 16.97 16.82 21.34
N LEU A 360 16.67 17.07 22.61
CA LEU A 360 17.64 17.58 23.59
C LEU A 360 18.83 16.63 23.75
N GLN A 361 18.59 15.31 23.75
CA GLN A 361 19.67 14.33 23.76
C GLN A 361 20.59 14.52 22.58
N GLU A 362 20.04 14.53 21.36
CA GLU A 362 20.84 14.62 20.15
C GLU A 362 21.61 15.96 20.12
N ALA A 363 20.99 17.06 20.53
CA ALA A 363 21.63 18.38 20.60
C ALA A 363 22.80 18.41 21.59
N VAL A 364 22.61 17.92 22.82
CA VAL A 364 23.67 17.90 23.83
C VAL A 364 24.80 16.95 23.42
N MET A 365 24.46 15.78 22.86
CA MET A 365 25.44 14.82 22.34
C MET A 365 26.26 15.42 21.19
N PHE A 366 25.61 16.12 20.27
CA PHE A 366 26.27 16.86 19.20
C PHE A 366 27.26 17.88 19.76
N LEU A 367 26.83 18.75 20.69
CA LEU A 367 27.68 19.77 21.29
C LEU A 367 28.86 19.19 22.10
N ILE A 368 28.68 18.04 22.74
CA ILE A 368 29.78 17.30 23.38
C ILE A 368 30.81 16.83 22.35
N ARG A 369 30.35 16.17 21.27
CA ARG A 369 31.24 15.72 20.17
C ARG A 369 31.98 16.91 19.54
N LYS A 370 31.28 18.01 19.27
CA LYS A 370 31.83 19.28 18.79
C LYS A 370 32.96 19.79 19.67
N SER A 371 32.70 19.90 20.97
CA SER A 371 33.66 20.45 21.93
C SER A 371 34.94 19.63 22.09
N ARG A 372 34.89 18.35 21.70
CA ARG A 372 36.03 17.41 21.73
C ARG A 372 36.72 17.27 20.37
N GLY A 373 36.24 17.96 19.33
CA GLY A 373 36.72 17.77 17.96
C GLY A 373 36.44 16.38 17.41
N LEU A 374 35.46 15.66 17.97
CA LEU A 374 35.03 14.32 17.55
C LEU A 374 33.93 14.35 16.50
N GLU A 375 33.53 15.54 16.06
CA GLU A 375 32.79 15.64 14.82
C GLU A 375 33.69 15.08 13.73
N LYS A 376 33.18 14.09 12.98
CA LYS A 376 33.69 13.90 11.62
C LYS A 376 33.66 15.31 11.03
N LYS A 377 34.82 15.88 10.66
CA LYS A 377 34.82 16.99 9.71
C LYS A 377 33.80 16.53 8.67
N SER A 378 32.72 17.28 8.48
CA SER A 378 31.92 17.07 7.29
C SER A 378 32.95 17.14 6.19
N SER A 379 33.31 15.99 5.65
CA SER A 379 34.12 15.92 4.47
C SER A 379 33.20 16.58 3.46
N GLN A 380 33.44 17.87 3.23
CA GLN A 380 33.52 18.40 1.89
C GLN A 380 34.66 17.69 1.13
N ASP A 381 34.68 16.37 1.22
CA ASP A 381 35.20 15.48 0.20
C ASP A 381 33.99 14.63 -0.16
N THR A 382 33.13 15.28 -0.95
CA THR A 382 31.85 14.77 -1.44
C THR A 382 32.00 13.49 -2.27
N ARG A 383 33.25 13.05 -2.54
CA ARG A 383 33.59 11.90 -3.38
C ARG A 383 33.83 10.59 -2.65
N TYR A 384 33.79 10.54 -1.31
CA TYR A 384 33.98 9.28 -0.61
C TYR A 384 32.74 8.38 -0.74
N ILE A 385 32.89 7.24 -1.42
CA ILE A 385 31.87 6.20 -1.54
C ILE A 385 32.20 5.09 -0.52
N PRO A 386 31.33 4.82 0.47
CA PRO A 386 31.51 3.72 1.42
C PRO A 386 31.72 2.36 0.74
N ASP A 387 32.56 1.48 1.31
CA ASP A 387 32.90 0.18 0.72
C ASP A 387 31.70 -0.76 0.55
N GLU A 388 30.70 -0.67 1.44
CA GLU A 388 29.43 -1.41 1.34
C GLU A 388 28.68 -1.02 0.07
N ILE A 389 28.55 0.29 -0.19
CA ILE A 389 27.90 0.85 -1.39
C ILE A 389 28.71 0.50 -2.65
N ARG A 390 30.05 0.59 -2.60
CA ARG A 390 30.91 0.19 -3.72
C ARG A 390 30.69 -1.28 -4.10
N SER A 391 30.59 -2.15 -3.09
CA SER A 391 30.41 -3.60 -3.29
C SER A 391 29.04 -3.91 -3.90
N GLU A 392 28.00 -3.23 -3.43
CA GLU A 392 26.63 -3.41 -3.93
C GLU A 392 26.48 -2.93 -5.37
N VAL A 393 26.98 -1.73 -5.68
CA VAL A 393 26.99 -1.18 -7.05
C VAL A 393 27.83 -2.06 -7.98
N TRP A 394 28.97 -2.56 -7.51
CA TRP A 394 29.82 -3.48 -8.28
C TRP A 394 29.12 -4.80 -8.61
N TYR A 395 28.41 -5.37 -7.65
CA TYR A 395 27.65 -6.60 -7.87
C TYR A 395 26.46 -6.37 -8.80
N ARG A 396 25.72 -5.27 -8.60
CA ARG A 396 24.57 -4.88 -9.43
C ARG A 396 24.97 -4.66 -10.89
N ASP A 397 26.05 -3.92 -11.13
CA ASP A 397 26.54 -3.58 -12.47
C ASP A 397 27.41 -4.71 -13.07
N GLY A 398 27.57 -5.83 -12.35
CA GLY A 398 28.30 -7.00 -12.79
C GLY A 398 29.79 -6.74 -13.05
N GLY A 399 30.37 -5.73 -12.40
CA GLY A 399 31.75 -5.30 -12.61
C GLY A 399 32.02 -4.86 -14.05
N ARG A 400 31.03 -4.24 -14.72
CA ARG A 400 31.12 -3.77 -16.11
C ARG A 400 30.54 -2.37 -16.26
N CYS A 401 30.97 -1.65 -17.28
CA CYS A 401 30.40 -0.37 -17.65
C CYS A 401 28.93 -0.53 -18.07
N VAL A 402 28.01 0.20 -17.44
CA VAL A 402 26.57 0.11 -17.75
C VAL A 402 26.18 0.66 -19.12
N ILE A 403 27.06 1.45 -19.77
CA ILE A 403 26.83 2.04 -21.10
C ILE A 403 27.36 1.14 -22.22
N CYS A 404 28.60 0.64 -22.10
CA CYS A 404 29.29 -0.06 -23.20
C CYS A 404 29.71 -1.50 -22.88
N ASN A 405 29.40 -2.01 -21.69
CA ASN A 405 29.80 -3.34 -21.20
C ASN A 405 31.31 -3.62 -21.11
N ALA A 406 32.18 -2.61 -21.26
CA ALA A 406 33.61 -2.77 -21.00
C ALA A 406 33.86 -3.27 -19.56
N ASP A 407 34.88 -4.10 -19.38
CA ASP A 407 35.28 -4.69 -18.10
C ASP A 407 36.66 -4.16 -17.61
N ASP A 408 37.25 -3.21 -18.32
CA ASP A 408 38.52 -2.59 -18.02
C ASP A 408 38.39 -1.09 -17.70
N TYR A 409 39.31 -0.57 -16.87
CA TYR A 409 39.39 0.84 -16.47
C TYR A 409 38.06 1.44 -15.98
N LEU A 410 37.44 0.74 -15.02
CA LEU A 410 36.14 1.07 -14.45
C LEU A 410 36.24 2.06 -13.29
N GLU A 411 35.33 3.03 -13.28
CA GLU A 411 35.20 4.08 -12.28
C GLU A 411 33.74 4.14 -11.78
N PHE A 412 33.55 4.52 -10.52
CA PHE A 412 32.23 4.80 -9.96
C PHE A 412 31.87 6.25 -10.28
N ASP A 413 30.76 6.45 -10.97
CA ASP A 413 30.22 7.76 -11.35
C ASP A 413 28.84 7.98 -10.73
N HIS A 414 28.50 9.24 -10.43
CA HIS A 414 27.17 9.61 -9.98
C HIS A 414 26.27 9.91 -11.18
N ILE A 415 25.12 9.23 -11.27
CA ILE A 415 24.12 9.45 -12.32
C ILE A 415 23.68 10.93 -12.28
N ILE A 416 23.24 11.41 -11.12
CA ILE A 416 23.06 12.82 -10.81
C ILE A 416 24.34 13.32 -10.15
N PRO A 417 25.10 14.26 -10.77
CA PRO A 417 26.34 14.76 -10.19
C PRO A 417 26.15 15.33 -8.79
N LEU A 418 27.15 15.13 -7.93
CA LEU A 418 27.19 15.72 -6.57
C LEU A 418 27.02 17.25 -6.60
N SER A 419 27.55 17.91 -7.63
CA SER A 419 27.42 19.36 -7.86
C SER A 419 25.97 19.82 -8.06
N LYS A 420 25.08 18.90 -8.44
CA LYS A 420 23.63 19.10 -8.62
C LYS A 420 22.80 18.50 -7.49
N GLY A 421 23.44 18.13 -6.37
CA GLY A 421 22.76 17.57 -5.20
C GLY A 421 22.50 16.07 -5.25
N GLY A 422 23.16 15.34 -6.16
CA GLY A 422 23.07 13.88 -6.19
C GLY A 422 23.60 13.24 -4.89
N SER A 423 22.89 12.25 -4.38
CA SER A 423 23.29 11.48 -3.19
C SER A 423 24.38 10.45 -3.54
N THR A 424 25.23 10.10 -2.58
CA THR A 424 26.12 8.94 -2.71
C THR A 424 25.39 7.69 -2.20
N SER A 425 24.40 7.24 -2.98
CA SER A 425 23.63 6.02 -2.71
C SER A 425 23.83 4.99 -3.83
N THR A 426 23.43 3.75 -3.59
CA THR A 426 23.59 2.68 -4.58
C THR A 426 22.79 2.98 -5.84
N GLU A 427 21.62 3.62 -5.71
CA GLU A 427 20.74 4.00 -6.83
C GLU A 427 21.28 5.14 -7.68
N ASN A 428 22.05 6.07 -7.08
CA ASN A 428 22.61 7.22 -7.80
C ASN A 428 24.06 7.00 -8.25
N LEU A 429 24.64 5.84 -7.97
CA LEU A 429 25.98 5.45 -8.44
C LEU A 429 25.87 4.42 -9.56
N GLN A 430 26.81 4.47 -10.49
CA GLN A 430 26.95 3.55 -11.61
C GLN A 430 28.42 3.27 -11.92
N ILE A 431 28.70 2.12 -12.53
CA ILE A 431 30.03 1.81 -13.06
C ILE A 431 30.13 2.27 -14.51
N LEU A 432 31.12 3.11 -14.81
CA LEU A 432 31.46 3.55 -16.15
C LEU A 432 32.93 3.25 -16.48
N CYS A 433 33.24 2.91 -17.73
CA CYS A 433 34.62 2.92 -18.19
C CYS A 433 35.07 4.37 -18.40
N ARG A 434 36.39 4.60 -18.36
CA ARG A 434 36.97 5.95 -18.51
C ARG A 434 36.47 6.71 -19.75
N LYS A 435 36.24 6.00 -20.87
CA LYS A 435 35.71 6.60 -22.11
C LYS A 435 34.29 7.13 -21.91
N CYS A 436 33.37 6.28 -21.46
CA CYS A 436 31.98 6.65 -21.22
C CYS A 436 31.86 7.71 -20.11
N ASN A 437 32.68 7.61 -19.06
CA ASN A 437 32.71 8.61 -17.98
C ASN A 437 33.14 10.00 -18.51
N SER A 438 34.16 10.03 -19.38
CA SER A 438 34.64 11.28 -20.00
C SER A 438 33.63 11.87 -21.01
N GLU A 439 32.91 11.02 -21.73
CA GLU A 439 31.85 11.43 -22.67
C GLU A 439 30.62 11.99 -21.94
N LYS A 440 30.28 11.47 -20.75
CA LYS A 440 29.15 11.92 -19.93
C LYS A 440 29.33 13.34 -19.39
N SER A 441 30.50 13.68 -18.83
CA SER A 441 30.74 14.98 -18.16
C SER A 441 29.68 15.29 -17.07
N ASP A 442 29.58 16.53 -16.57
CA ASP A 442 28.58 16.95 -15.57
C ASP A 442 27.14 17.08 -16.13
N PHE A 443 26.87 16.52 -17.32
CA PHE A 443 25.54 16.54 -17.95
C PHE A 443 24.68 15.36 -17.48
N ILE A 444 23.38 15.63 -17.33
CA ILE A 444 22.36 14.65 -16.94
C ILE A 444 21.95 13.86 -18.18
#